data_AF-R7I614-F1
#
_entry.id   AF-R7I614-F1
#
_cell.length_a   1.000
_cell.length_b   1.000
_cell.length_c   1.000
_cell.angle_alpha   90.00
_cell.angle_beta   90.00
_cell.angle_gamma   90.00
#
_symmetry.space_group_name_H-M   'P 1'
#
loop_
_entity.id
_entity.type
_entity.pdbx_description
1 polymer ?
#
loop_
_entity_poly.entity_id
_entity_poly.type
_entity_poly.pdbx_seq_one_letter_code
_entity_poly.pdbx_strand_id
1 'polypeptide(L)' 'MMFDKDLFLSLCEKYDVELSETAISPMIKEGMELHPITDDDLNRIFSSYQTYVGYSCSKTNTKAVAPEFYLNDDYAIAC' A
#
# COMPACT_ATOMS: atom_id res chain seq x y z
N MET A 1 -0.67 -20.89 -9.76
CA MET A 1 -0.40 -19.63 -10.50
C MET A 1 1.10 -19.58 -10.73
N MET A 2 1.54 -19.35 -11.97
CA MET A 2 2.96 -19.18 -12.29
C MET A 2 3.31 -17.70 -12.14
N PHE A 3 4.50 -17.40 -11.63
CA PHE A 3 4.98 -16.03 -11.56
C PHE A 3 5.12 -15.47 -12.97
N ASP A 4 4.41 -14.37 -13.26
CA ASP A 4 4.52 -13.65 -14.51
C ASP A 4 5.67 -12.65 -14.40
N LYS A 5 6.82 -13.05 -14.94
CA LYS A 5 8.05 -12.25 -14.90
C LYS A 5 7.92 -10.96 -15.70
N ASP A 6 7.23 -11.01 -16.83
CA ASP A 6 7.12 -9.85 -17.74
C ASP A 6 6.20 -8.80 -17.13
N LEU A 7 5.10 -9.22 -16.50
CA LEU A 7 4.24 -8.34 -15.72
C LEU A 7 5.01 -7.71 -14.55
N PHE A 8 5.77 -8.51 -13.80
CA PHE A 8 6.56 -8.00 -12.67
C PHE A 8 7.57 -6.93 -13.12
N LEU A 9 8.35 -7.20 -14.17
CA LEU A 9 9.33 -6.24 -14.69
C LEU A 9 8.67 -4.97 -15.24
N SER A 10 7.52 -5.10 -15.91
CA SER A 10 6.74 -3.96 -16.39
C SER A 10 6.24 -3.07 -15.24
N LEU A 11 5.86 -3.68 -14.11
CA LEU A 11 5.47 -2.95 -12.90
C LEU A 11 6.68 -2.25 -12.26
N CYS A 12 7.84 -2.91 -12.21
CA CYS A 12 9.06 -2.28 -11.71
C CYS A 12 9.42 -1.03 -12.52
N GLU A 13 9.40 -1.13 -13.85
CA GLU A 13 9.65 0.01 -14.73
C GLU A 13 8.62 1.13 -14.53
N LYS A 14 7.33 0.77 -14.45
CA LYS A 14 6.24 1.74 -14.28
C LYS A 14 6.35 2.56 -12.98
N TYR A 15 6.82 1.94 -11.90
CA TYR A 15 6.91 2.56 -10.57
C TYR A 15 8.34 2.97 -10.17
N ASP A 16 9.26 3.05 -11.14
CA ASP A 16 10.66 3.46 -10.92
C ASP A 16 11.37 2.61 -9.84
N VAL A 17 11.09 1.31 -9.85
CA VAL A 17 11.72 0.34 -8.95
C VAL A 17 13.00 -0.19 -9.59
N GLU A 18 14.12 0.14 -8.98
CA GLU A 18 15.42 -0.41 -9.36
C GLU A 18 15.63 -1.81 -8.77
N LEU A 19 16.22 -2.70 -9.55
CA LEU A 19 16.61 -4.03 -9.11
C LEU A 19 18.10 -4.04 -8.74
N SER A 20 18.43 -4.66 -7.62
CA SER A 20 19.82 -4.78 -7.14
C SER A 20 20.21 -6.25 -6.99
N GLU A 21 21.41 -6.60 -7.45
CA GLU A 21 22.00 -7.93 -7.25
C GLU A 21 22.51 -8.14 -5.82
N THR A 22 22.76 -7.05 -5.08
CA THR A 22 23.41 -7.08 -3.75
C THR A 22 22.45 -6.78 -2.60
N ALA A 23 21.30 -6.16 -2.88
CA ALA A 23 20.30 -5.88 -1.85
C ALA A 23 19.68 -7.19 -1.36
N ILE A 24 19.69 -7.39 -0.05
CA ILE A 24 19.11 -8.57 0.61
C ILE A 24 17.68 -8.36 1.09
N SER A 25 17.19 -7.12 1.02
CA SER A 25 15.85 -6.70 1.45
C SER A 25 15.33 -5.56 0.56
N PRO A 26 14.02 -5.29 0.57
CA PRO A 26 13.46 -4.09 -0.05
C PRO A 26 14.09 -2.82 0.52
N MET A 27 14.52 -1.92 -0.36
CA MET A 27 15.17 -0.67 0.00
C MET A 27 14.30 0.50 -0.43
N ILE A 28 14.35 1.60 0.33
CA ILE A 28 13.74 2.88 -0.03
C ILE A 28 14.81 3.95 -0.07
N LYS A 29 14.68 4.86 -1.05
CA LYS A 29 15.54 6.01 -1.19
C LYS A 29 14.83 7.25 -0.67
N GLU A 30 15.37 7.85 0.38
CA GLU A 30 14.91 9.13 0.91
C GLU A 30 15.99 10.20 0.66
N GLY A 31 15.75 11.05 -0.35
CA GLY A 31 16.73 12.04 -0.77
C GLY A 31 18.01 11.38 -1.32
N MET A 32 19.09 11.44 -0.54
CA MET A 32 20.38 10.80 -0.87
C MET A 32 20.63 9.50 -0.09
N GLU A 33 19.80 9.19 0.90
CA GLU A 33 19.97 8.02 1.75
C GLU A 33 19.21 6.83 1.17
N LEU A 34 19.85 5.65 1.21
CA LEU A 34 19.25 4.37 0.84
C LEU A 34 19.27 3.47 2.07
N HIS A 35 18.10 3.06 2.55
CA HIS A 35 17.99 2.18 3.71
C HIS A 35 16.88 1.12 3.50
N PRO A 36 16.87 0.03 4.29
CA PRO A 36 15.79 -0.94 4.27
C PRO A 36 14.46 -0.30 4.66
N ILE A 37 13.36 -0.74 4.05
CA ILE A 37 12.01 -0.28 4.44
C ILE A 37 11.72 -0.68 5.89
N THR A 38 11.25 0.27 6.68
CA THR A 38 10.86 0.07 8.09
C THR A 38 9.39 0.41 8.32
N ASP A 39 8.85 0.03 9.48
CA ASP A 39 7.47 0.39 9.87
C ASP A 39 7.28 1.90 9.96
N ASP A 40 8.33 2.65 10.31
CA ASP A 40 8.28 4.12 10.34
C ASP A 40 8.08 4.72 8.95
N ASP A 41 8.66 4.11 7.90
CA ASP A 41 8.43 4.52 6.51
C ASP A 41 6.99 4.28 6.09
N LEU A 42 6.45 3.11 6.43
CA LEU A 42 5.06 2.76 6.15
C LEU A 42 4.13 3.73 6.87
N ASN A 43 4.33 3.93 8.16
CA ASN A 43 3.54 4.86 8.95
C ASN A 43 3.62 6.27 8.37
N ARG A 44 4.79 6.75 7.97
CA ARG A 44 4.94 8.08 7.34
C ARG A 44 4.16 8.20 6.03
N ILE A 45 4.30 7.22 5.13
CA ILE A 45 3.60 7.20 3.85
C ILE A 45 2.09 7.13 4.09
N PHE A 46 1.62 6.13 4.84
CA PHE A 46 0.19 5.89 5.03
C PHE A 46 -0.51 6.86 5.99
N SER A 47 0.20 7.48 6.94
CA SER A 47 -0.39 8.52 7.79
C SER A 47 -0.81 9.75 6.98
N SER A 48 -0.10 10.05 5.89
CA SER A 48 -0.49 11.14 4.98
C SER A 48 -1.73 10.82 4.15
N TYR A 49 -2.01 9.53 3.91
CA TYR A 49 -3.15 9.04 3.11
C TYR A 49 -4.39 8.69 3.93
N GLN A 50 -4.41 8.90 5.26
CA GLN A 50 -5.64 8.82 6.05
C GLN A 50 -6.60 10.01 5.82
N THR A 51 -6.59 10.61 4.63
CA THR A 51 -7.68 11.48 4.18
C THR A 51 -8.82 10.58 3.73
N TYR A 52 -9.62 10.12 4.71
CA TYR A 52 -10.99 9.60 4.58
C TYR A 52 -11.46 9.32 3.14
N VAL A 53 -11.29 8.09 2.65
CA VAL A 53 -12.04 7.62 1.47
C VAL A 53 -13.42 7.19 1.93
N GLY A 54 -14.26 8.17 2.27
CA GLY A 54 -15.66 7.93 2.58
C GLY A 54 -16.42 7.58 1.31
N TYR A 55 -16.75 6.31 1.12
CA TYR A 55 -17.86 5.95 0.23
C TYR A 55 -19.15 6.47 0.85
N SER A 56 -19.54 7.70 0.54
CA SER A 56 -20.90 8.18 0.81
C SER A 56 -21.85 7.51 -0.18
N CYS A 57 -22.22 6.25 0.09
CA CYS A 57 -23.37 5.66 -0.58
C CYS A 57 -24.60 6.29 0.07
N SER A 58 -25.19 7.30 -0.58
CA SER A 58 -26.44 7.91 -0.15
C SER A 58 -27.61 6.95 -0.38
N LYS A 59 -27.66 5.88 0.41
CA LYS A 59 -28.91 5.19 0.72
C LYS A 59 -29.43 5.75 2.01
N THR A 60 -30.30 6.76 1.89
CA THR A 60 -31.17 7.20 2.97
C THR A 60 -31.97 5.99 3.44
N ASN A 61 -31.65 5.46 4.62
CA ASN A 61 -32.64 5.14 5.65
C ASN A 61 -31.99 4.68 6.96
N THR A 62 -32.33 5.44 8.00
CA THR A 62 -32.54 5.04 9.40
C THR A 62 -31.36 4.74 10.34
N LYS A 63 -31.27 5.66 11.32
CA LYS A 63 -30.85 5.56 12.72
C LYS A 63 -29.34 5.48 12.99
N ALA A 64 -28.87 6.52 13.69
CA ALA A 64 -27.54 6.65 14.27
C ALA A 64 -27.20 5.39 15.08
N VAL A 65 -26.21 4.64 14.61
CA VAL A 65 -25.54 3.58 15.36
C VAL A 65 -24.06 3.93 15.33
N ALA A 66 -23.43 3.82 16.49
CA ALA A 66 -22.03 4.15 16.74
C ALA A 66 -21.10 3.51 15.68
N PRO A 67 -19.97 4.15 15.34
CA PRO A 67 -19.05 3.59 14.36
C PRO A 67 -18.42 2.33 14.96
N GLU A 68 -18.84 1.16 14.49
CA GLU A 68 -18.09 -0.08 14.68
C GLU A 68 -16.82 0.01 13.84
N PHE A 69 -15.69 -0.01 14.54
CA PHE A 69 -14.36 0.00 13.96
C PHE A 69 -14.06 -1.39 13.41
N TYR A 70 -13.99 -1.52 12.08
CA TYR A 70 -13.47 -2.72 11.44
C TYR A 70 -12.01 -2.45 11.05
N LEU A 71 -11.08 -3.14 11.71
CA LEU A 71 -9.72 -3.29 11.20
C LEU A 71 -9.82 -4.18 9.94
N ASN A 72 -9.36 -3.65 8.81
CA ASN A 72 -9.31 -4.39 7.55
C ASN A 72 -8.18 -5.44 7.60
N ASP A 73 -8.40 -6.54 8.32
CA ASP A 73 -7.46 -7.67 8.33
C ASP A 73 -7.69 -8.67 7.17
N ASP A 74 -8.72 -8.48 6.33
CA ASP A 74 -9.16 -9.53 5.37
C ASP A 74 -9.42 -9.04 3.93
N TYR A 75 -8.49 -8.30 3.31
CA TYR A 75 -8.55 -8.09 1.85
C TYR A 75 -7.27 -8.53 1.15
N ALA A 76 -7.09 -9.86 1.11
CA ALA A 76 -6.52 -10.50 -0.06
C ALA A 76 -7.54 -10.37 -1.20
N ILE A 77 -7.43 -9.32 -2.03
CA ILE A 77 -8.11 -9.29 -3.33
C ILE A 77 -7.05 -9.34 -4.42
N ALA A 78 -6.91 -10.54 -4.98
CA ALA A 78 -6.42 -10.74 -6.32
C ALA A 78 -7.46 -10.22 -7.32
N CYS A 79 -7.01 -9.44 -8.30
CA CYS A 79 -7.61 -9.34 -9.62
C CYS A 79 -6.48 -9.42 -10.64
#